data_AF-A0A919HY85-F1
#
_entry.id   AF-A0A919HY85-F1
#
_cell.length_a   1.000
_cell.length_b   1.000
_cell.length_c   1.000
_cell.angle_alpha   90.00
_cell.angle_beta   90.00
_cell.angle_gamma   90.00
#
_symmetry.space_group_name_H-M   'P 1'
#
loop_
_entity.id
_entity.type
_entity.pdbx_description
1 polymer ?
#
loop_
_entity_poly.entity_id
_entity_poly.type
_entity_poly.pdbx_seq_one_letter_code
_entity_poly.pdbx_strand_id
1 'polypeptide(L)' 'MEPEVACVTLPLRQHIGISAVPCVAPGERVTRGQLLADIPADALGAPVHASIDGQVSAITEQAITLVRG' A
#
# COMPACT_ATOMS: atom_id res chain seq x y z
N MET A 1 -11.02 -23.63 9.84
CA MET A 1 -10.30 -22.49 10.41
C MET A 1 -9.78 -21.70 9.23
N GLU A 2 -10.25 -20.48 9.03
CA GLU A 2 -9.73 -19.61 7.97
C GLU A 2 -8.35 -19.06 8.41
N PRO A 3 -7.40 -18.87 7.48
CA PRO A 3 -6.08 -18.36 7.82
C PRO A 3 -6.17 -16.91 8.28
N GLU A 4 -5.51 -16.59 9.39
CA GLU A 4 -5.37 -15.21 9.85
C GLU A 4 -4.27 -14.51 9.04
N VAL A 5 -4.62 -13.40 8.37
CA VAL A 5 -3.66 -12.61 7.60
C VAL A 5 -2.91 -11.67 8.55
N ALA A 6 -1.70 -12.04 8.95
CA ALA A 6 -0.86 -11.23 9.84
C ALA A 6 -0.20 -10.02 9.14
N CYS A 7 0.17 -10.15 7.86
CA CYS A 7 0.76 -9.08 7.07
C CYS A 7 0.34 -9.15 5.60
N VAL A 8 0.40 -8.03 4.91
CA VAL A 8 0.13 -7.90 3.48
C VAL A 8 1.18 -7.02 2.82
N THR A 9 1.56 -7.37 1.59
CA THR A 9 2.46 -6.56 0.76
C THR A 9 1.68 -6.09 -0.46
N LEU A 10 1.65 -4.78 -0.67
CA LEU A 10 0.91 -4.11 -1.74
C LEU A 10 1.91 -3.56 -2.76
N PRO A 11 2.01 -4.14 -3.97
CA PRO A 11 2.86 -3.62 -5.02
C PRO A 11 2.51 -2.18 -5.41
N LEU A 12 3.51 -1.34 -5.64
CA LEU A 12 3.30 0.03 -6.15
C LEU A 12 2.99 0.05 -7.64
N ARG A 13 3.38 -1.01 -8.37
CA ARG A 13 3.01 -1.21 -9.78
C ARG A 13 1.96 -2.31 -9.91
N GLN A 14 0.71 -1.92 -10.18
CA GLN A 14 -0.43 -2.82 -10.24
C GLN A 14 -0.81 -3.25 -11.67
N HIS A 15 -0.31 -2.56 -12.69
CA HIS A 15 -0.60 -2.84 -14.11
C HIS A 15 0.54 -2.29 -15.01
N ILE A 16 0.27 -2.15 -16.31
CA ILE A 16 1.23 -1.65 -17.32
C ILE A 16 1.65 -0.18 -17.16
N GLY A 17 0.97 0.57 -16.29
CA GLY A 17 1.22 1.99 -16.05
C GLY A 17 2.42 2.22 -15.13
N ILE A 18 2.60 3.48 -14.72
CA ILE A 18 3.67 3.85 -13.80
C ILE A 18 3.40 3.34 -12.37
N SER A 19 4.47 3.22 -11.59
CA SER A 19 4.35 2.90 -10.17
C SER A 19 3.77 4.08 -9.40
N ALA A 20 2.88 3.81 -8.45
CA ALA A 20 2.41 4.82 -7.50
C ALA A 20 3.54 5.27 -6.57
N VAL A 21 3.49 6.53 -6.13
CA VAL A 21 4.43 7.15 -5.21
C VAL A 21 3.83 7.12 -3.80
N PRO A 22 4.49 6.48 -2.82
CA PRO A 22 4.00 6.43 -1.44
C PRO A 22 3.75 7.83 -0.86
N CYS A 23 2.63 7.99 -0.15
CA CYS A 23 2.28 9.19 0.59
C CYS A 23 2.15 8.96 2.11
N VAL A 24 2.58 7.78 2.58
CA VAL A 24 2.65 7.37 4.00
C VAL A 24 4.09 7.07 4.40
N ALA A 25 4.35 6.90 5.70
CA ALA A 25 5.68 6.56 6.24
C ALA A 25 5.70 5.24 7.03
N PRO A 26 6.85 4.54 7.14
CA PRO A 26 7.01 3.42 8.07
C PRO A 26 6.65 3.83 9.51
N GLY A 27 5.89 2.99 10.20
CA GLY A 27 5.35 3.23 11.53
C GLY A 27 3.98 3.92 11.54
N GLU A 28 3.48 4.41 10.39
CA GLU A 28 2.17 5.05 10.31
C GLU A 28 1.03 4.04 10.46
N ARG A 29 0.01 4.39 11.25
CA ARG A 29 -1.22 3.60 11.34
C ARG A 29 -2.13 3.93 10.17
N VAL A 30 -2.72 2.91 9.58
CA VAL A 30 -3.60 3.03 8.42
C VAL A 30 -4.90 2.29 8.67
N THR A 31 -5.97 2.80 8.06
CA THR A 31 -7.28 2.13 8.04
C THR A 31 -7.53 1.51 6.68
N ARG A 32 -8.28 0.41 6.63
CA ARG A 32 -8.65 -0.23 5.37
C ARG A 32 -9.34 0.80 4.45
N GLY A 33 -8.86 0.89 3.21
CA GLY A 33 -9.31 1.85 2.21
C GLY A 33 -8.58 3.18 2.25
N GLN A 34 -7.69 3.43 3.21
CA GLN A 34 -6.83 4.62 3.22
C GLN A 34 -5.87 4.62 2.03
N LEU A 35 -5.68 5.79 1.41
CA LEU A 35 -4.70 6.00 0.35
C LEU A 35 -3.28 5.88 0.90
N LEU A 36 -2.48 5.00 0.30
CA LEU A 36 -1.09 4.73 0.69
C LEU A 36 -0.07 5.26 -0.31
N ALA A 37 -0.44 5.24 -1.59
CA ALA A 37 0.38 5.75 -2.67
C ALA A 37 -0.52 6.27 -3.78
N ASP A 38 -0.13 7.39 -4.39
CA ASP A 38 -0.88 8.03 -5.46
C ASP A 38 -0.05 8.13 -6.74
N ILE A 39 -0.69 8.45 -7.85
CA ILE A 39 -0.03 8.62 -9.15
C ILE A 39 0.09 10.11 -9.49
N PRO A 40 1.19 10.53 -10.13
CA PRO A 40 1.26 11.84 -10.75
C PRO A 40 0.04 12.16 -11.61
N ALA A 41 -0.38 13.44 -11.60
CA ALA A 41 -1.42 13.93 -12.48
C ALA A 41 -1.08 13.61 -13.95
N ASP A 42 -2.10 13.28 -14.74
CA ASP A 42 -2.01 12.94 -16.16
C ASP A 42 -1.18 11.68 -16.50
N ALA A 43 -0.82 10.86 -15.50
CA ALA A 43 -0.16 9.59 -15.73
C ALA A 43 -1.15 8.41 -15.76
N LEU A 44 -0.84 7.39 -16.59
CA LEU A 44 -1.53 6.11 -16.53
C LEU A 44 -0.97 5.31 -15.34
N GLY A 45 -1.81 5.07 -14.34
CA GLY A 45 -1.42 4.37 -13.11
C GLY A 45 -2.65 4.01 -12.27
N ALA A 46 -2.44 3.40 -11.11
CA ALA A 46 -3.48 3.10 -10.14
C ALA A 46 -2.99 3.48 -8.73
N PRO A 47 -3.77 4.28 -7.98
CA PRO A 47 -3.48 4.54 -6.58
C PRO A 47 -3.57 3.24 -5.76
N VAL A 48 -2.72 3.12 -4.74
CA VAL A 48 -2.68 1.96 -3.85
C VAL A 48 -3.34 2.32 -2.54
N HIS A 49 -4.28 1.50 -2.08
CA HIS A 49 -5.01 1.68 -0.84
C HIS A 49 -4.75 0.53 0.13
N ALA A 50 -4.85 0.79 1.42
CA ALA A 50 -4.70 -0.22 2.46
C ALA A 50 -5.79 -1.30 2.34
N SER A 51 -5.38 -2.56 2.26
CA SER A 51 -6.32 -3.69 2.21
C SER A 51 -6.77 -4.17 3.58
N ILE A 52 -6.07 -3.75 4.64
CA ILE A 52 -6.34 -4.07 6.05
C ILE A 52 -6.13 -2.82 6.92
N ASP A 53 -6.76 -2.81 8.09
CA ASP A 53 -6.32 -1.95 9.19
C ASP A 53 -4.98 -2.44 9.73
N GLY A 54 -4.11 -1.51 10.12
CA GLY A 54 -2.83 -1.87 10.72
C GLY A 54 -1.79 -0.76 10.68
N GLN A 55 -0.54 -1.16 10.50
CA GLN A 55 0.62 -0.25 10.49
C GLN A 55 1.52 -0.53 9.29
N VAL A 56 2.03 0.52 8.67
CA VAL A 56 3.06 0.44 7.63
C VAL A 56 4.35 -0.07 8.26
N SER A 57 4.79 -1.28 7.91
CA SER A 57 6.04 -1.86 8.43
C SER A 57 7.24 -1.56 7.54
N ALA A 58 7.04 -1.45 6.22
CA ALA A 58 8.09 -1.17 5.27
C ALA A 58 7.56 -0.48 4.02
N ILE A 59 8.40 0.36 3.41
CA ILE A 59 8.19 0.94 2.10
C ILE A 59 9.47 0.70 1.30
N THR A 60 9.34 0.13 0.10
CA THR A 60 10.44 -0.06 -0.85
C THR A 60 10.08 0.62 -2.17
N GLU A 61 11.01 0.60 -3.13
CA GLU A 61 10.72 1.07 -4.50
C GLU A 61 9.59 0.27 -5.17
N GLN A 62 9.30 -0.94 -4.69
CA GLN A 62 8.39 -1.88 -5.34
C GLN A 62 7.06 -2.04 -4.62
N ALA A 63 7.00 -1.82 -3.30
CA ALA A 63 5.82 -2.16 -2.51
C ALA A 63 5.74 -1.44 -1.15
N ILE A 64 4.54 -1.46 -0.57
CA ILE A 64 4.26 -1.10 0.82
C ILE A 64 3.83 -2.36 1.56
N THR A 65 4.43 -2.61 2.73
CA THR A 65 4.04 -3.73 3.60
C THR A 65 3.27 -3.21 4.80
N LEU A 66 2.11 -3.82 5.08
CA LEU A 66 1.31 -3.57 6.27
C LEU A 66 1.35 -4.78 7.19
N VAL A 67 1.39 -4.53 8.50
CA VAL A 67 1.18 -5.54 9.54
C VAL A 67 -0.16 -5.23 10.21
N ARG A 68 -0.98 -6.26 10.38
CA ARG A 68 -2.31 -6.14 11.02
C ARG A 68 -2.15 -5.63 12.45
N GLY A 69 -3.00 -4.70 12.85
CA GLY A 69 -3.03 -4.11 14.19
C GLY A 69 -4.30 -3.30 14.45
#